data_AF-A0A661R599-F1
#
_entry.id   AF-A0A661R599-F1
#
_cell.length_a   1.000
_cell.length_b   1.000
_cell.length_c   1.000
_cell.angle_alpha   90.00
_cell.angle_beta   90.00
_cell.angle_gamma   90.00
#
_symmetry.space_group_name_H-M   'P 1'
#
loop_
_entity.id
_entity.type
_entity.pdbx_description
1 polymer ?
#
loop_
_entity_poly.entity_id
_entity_poly.type
_entity_poly.pdbx_seq_one_letter_code
_entity_poly.pdbx_strand_id
1 'polypeptide(L)'
;MICGWACPFGAFQELIYSLPILRRIKQKKLPFILTNTIRAGLFIAMLLFLFGIIGDRKGTVIYHYVNPFNLFNLDFESFSILLTVIIALLGSFIIYRPFCQFVCPFGFVSWIAERFSIFRVQIDHDQCTQCGACIKACPLEASKGRVDRKKIPADCFSCARCLNVCPVDAIQYTSVFKIGVTKRFT
;
A
#
# COMPACT_ATOMS: atom_id res chain seq x y z
N MET A 1 3.83 7.73 0.87
CA MET A 1 3.53 8.59 -0.31
C MET A 1 4.19 8.08 -1.59
N ILE A 2 5.47 7.71 -1.56
CA ILE A 2 6.26 7.35 -2.75
C ILE A 2 5.60 6.25 -3.60
N CYS A 3 5.12 5.16 -3.00
CA CYS A 3 4.53 4.06 -3.77
C CYS A 3 3.14 4.36 -4.37
N GLY A 4 2.43 5.37 -3.82
CA GLY A 4 1.10 5.78 -4.30
C GLY A 4 1.18 6.61 -5.58
N TRP A 5 2.14 7.55 -5.62
CA TRP A 5 2.23 8.60 -6.64
C TRP A 5 3.48 8.53 -7.51
N ALA A 6 4.59 7.96 -7.03
CA ALA A 6 5.86 7.91 -7.76
C ALA A 6 6.11 6.57 -8.48
N CYS A 7 5.39 5.50 -8.14
CA CYS A 7 5.58 4.19 -8.76
C CYS A 7 4.74 4.06 -10.04
N PRO A 8 5.35 3.93 -11.24
CA PRO A 8 4.61 3.81 -12.49
C PRO A 8 3.76 2.53 -12.51
N PHE A 9 4.31 1.41 -12.03
CA PHE A 9 3.57 0.15 -11.93
C PHE A 9 2.34 0.25 -11.03
N GLY A 10 2.47 0.95 -9.90
CA GLY A 10 1.36 1.21 -9.00
C GLY A 10 0.26 2.06 -9.65
N ALA A 11 0.63 3.06 -10.46
CA ALA A 11 -0.30 3.87 -11.23
C ALA A 11 -1.05 3.04 -12.29
N PHE A 12 -0.38 2.11 -12.97
CA PHE A 12 -1.02 1.17 -13.89
C PHE A 12 -2.05 0.27 -13.18
N GLN A 13 -1.71 -0.28 -12.02
CA GLN A 13 -2.65 -1.10 -11.24
C GLN A 13 -3.85 -0.28 -10.75
N GLU A 14 -3.64 0.99 -10.38
CA GLU A 14 -4.72 1.93 -10.03
C GLU A 14 -5.66 2.17 -11.20
N LEU A 15 -5.10 2.40 -12.39
CA LEU A 15 -5.85 2.68 -13.60
C LEU A 15 -6.74 1.49 -13.96
N ILE A 16 -6.18 0.27 -13.97
CA ILE A 16 -6.93 -0.98 -14.22
C ILE A 16 -8.06 -1.13 -13.21
N TYR A 17 -7.78 -0.91 -11.92
CA TYR A 17 -8.78 -1.01 -10.86
C TYR A 17 -9.89 0.04 -10.98
N SER A 18 -9.60 1.20 -11.57
CA SER A 18 -10.54 2.31 -11.70
C SER A 18 -11.48 2.19 -12.91
N LEU A 19 -11.25 1.21 -13.79
CA LEU A 19 -12.06 0.99 -14.99
C LEU A 19 -13.55 0.73 -14.64
N PRO A 20 -14.49 1.46 -15.24
CA PRO A 20 -15.91 1.39 -14.88
C PRO A 20 -16.55 0.04 -15.18
N ILE A 21 -16.07 -0.68 -16.21
CA ILE A 21 -16.56 -2.00 -16.60
C ILE A 21 -16.33 -3.07 -15.51
N LEU A 22 -15.35 -2.84 -14.65
CA LEU A 22 -14.90 -3.75 -13.60
C LEU A 22 -15.54 -3.46 -12.23
N ARG A 23 -16.29 -2.36 -12.08
CA ARG A 23 -17.02 -2.02 -10.85
C ARG A 23 -18.07 -3.07 -10.46
N ARG A 24 -18.50 -3.91 -11.41
CA ARG A 24 -19.50 -4.97 -11.20
C ARG A 24 -18.92 -6.22 -10.52
N ILE A 25 -17.60 -6.44 -10.62
CA ILE A 25 -16.92 -7.56 -9.96
C ILE A 25 -16.61 -7.12 -8.52
N LYS A 26 -17.17 -7.83 -7.54
CA LYS A 26 -17.05 -7.49 -6.11
C LYS A 26 -15.57 -7.30 -5.73
N GLN A 27 -15.21 -6.08 -5.34
CA GLN A 27 -13.87 -5.71 -4.88
C GLN A 27 -13.63 -6.31 -3.48
N LYS A 28 -12.77 -7.34 -3.39
CA LYS A 28 -12.44 -7.99 -2.11
C LYS A 28 -11.39 -7.18 -1.37
N LYS A 29 -11.68 -6.82 -0.13
CA LYS A 29 -10.69 -6.27 0.81
C LYS A 29 -9.92 -7.43 1.41
N LEU A 30 -8.60 -7.40 1.29
CA LEU A 30 -7.73 -8.37 1.93
C LEU A 30 -7.49 -8.00 3.39
N PRO A 31 -7.43 -8.98 4.30
CA PRO A 31 -7.10 -8.71 5.69
C PRO A 31 -5.66 -8.22 5.78
N PHE A 32 -5.46 -7.09 6.45
CA PHE A 32 -4.15 -6.44 6.56
C PHE A 32 -3.07 -7.35 7.18
N ILE A 33 -3.46 -8.22 8.12
CA ILE A 33 -2.54 -9.15 8.79
C ILE A 33 -1.90 -10.10 7.76
N LEU A 34 -2.69 -10.63 6.83
CA LEU A 34 -2.20 -11.57 5.82
C LEU A 34 -1.19 -10.91 4.87
N THR A 35 -1.55 -9.75 4.32
CA THR A 35 -0.69 -9.02 3.37
C THR A 35 0.59 -8.54 4.04
N ASN A 36 0.52 -8.10 5.29
CA ASN A 36 1.71 -7.65 6.03
C ASN A 36 2.63 -8.82 6.40
N THR A 37 2.09 -9.98 6.81
CA THR A 37 2.89 -11.18 7.13
C THR A 37 3.63 -11.69 5.89
N ILE A 38 2.96 -11.79 4.75
CA ILE A 38 3.60 -12.23 3.49
C ILE A 38 4.73 -11.27 3.10
N ARG A 39 4.47 -9.96 3.15
CA ARG A 39 5.48 -8.94 2.81
C ARG A 39 6.66 -8.95 3.78
N ALA A 40 6.42 -9.09 5.08
CA ALA A 40 7.48 -9.20 6.08
C ALA A 40 8.33 -10.45 5.84
N GLY A 41 7.70 -11.59 5.55
CA GLY A 41 8.38 -12.84 5.21
C GLY A 41 9.27 -12.70 3.97
N LEU A 42 8.75 -12.11 2.88
CA LEU A 42 9.55 -11.85 1.67
C LEU A 42 10.70 -10.86 1.93
N PHE A 43 10.47 -9.83 2.74
CA PHE A 43 11.52 -8.86 3.09
C PHE A 43 12.64 -9.53 3.91
N ILE A 44 12.29 -10.37 4.89
CA ILE A 44 13.27 -11.14 5.67
C ILE A 44 14.02 -12.13 4.78
N ALA A 45 13.32 -12.87 3.92
CA ALA A 45 13.94 -13.80 2.97
C ALA A 45 14.93 -13.08 2.04
N MET A 46 14.56 -11.90 1.53
CA MET A 46 15.44 -11.05 0.73
C MET A 46 16.71 -10.64 1.52
N LEU A 47 16.58 -10.25 2.79
CA LEU A 47 17.72 -9.91 3.64
C LEU A 47 18.62 -11.13 3.91
N LEU A 48 18.04 -12.29 4.25
CA LEU A 48 18.80 -13.51 4.52
C LEU A 48 19.56 -14.00 3.28
N PHE A 49 18.96 -13.84 2.10
CA PHE A 49 19.62 -14.11 0.83
C PHE A 49 20.75 -13.13 0.55
N LEU A 50 20.54 -11.83 0.79
CA LEU A 50 21.53 -10.78 0.62
C LEU A 50 22.76 -10.96 1.54
N PHE A 51 22.53 -11.36 2.79
CA PHE A 51 23.61 -11.61 3.77
C PHE A 51 24.23 -13.01 3.67
N GLY A 52 23.83 -13.83 2.68
CA GLY A 52 24.45 -15.13 2.40
C GLY A 52 24.19 -16.21 3.45
N ILE A 53 23.23 -16.02 4.37
CA ILE A 53 22.92 -16.97 5.45
C ILE A 53 22.25 -18.24 4.89
N ILE A 54 21.58 -18.14 3.75
CA ILE A 54 20.86 -19.24 3.08
C ILE A 54 21.65 -19.83 1.89
N GLY A 55 22.81 -19.26 1.54
CA GLY A 55 23.58 -19.67 0.36
C GLY A 55 25.06 -19.82 0.69
N ASP A 56 25.52 -21.06 0.86
CA ASP A 56 26.89 -21.49 1.17
C ASP A 56 27.90 -21.26 0.02
N ARG A 57 27.76 -20.16 -0.73
CA ARG A 57 28.68 -19.76 -1.81
C ARG A 57 28.88 -18.26 -1.77
N LYS A 58 30.07 -17.84 -1.32
CA LYS A 58 30.61 -16.53 -1.67
C LYS A 58 30.58 -16.38 -3.20
N GLY A 59 29.72 -15.52 -3.73
CA GLY A 59 29.94 -14.94 -5.05
C GLY A 59 29.14 -15.46 -6.25
N THR A 60 28.04 -16.20 -6.09
CA THR A 60 27.00 -16.23 -7.14
C THR A 60 25.73 -15.61 -6.59
N VAL A 61 25.75 -14.29 -6.62
CA VAL A 61 24.65 -13.41 -6.32
C VAL A 61 23.54 -13.71 -7.34
N ILE A 62 22.58 -14.58 -6.97
CA ILE A 62 21.33 -14.86 -7.73
C ILE A 62 20.45 -13.59 -7.82
N TYR A 63 20.92 -12.44 -7.33
CA TYR A 63 20.30 -11.13 -7.51
C TYR A 63 20.13 -10.78 -9.00
N HIS A 64 21.02 -11.21 -9.91
CA HIS A 64 20.82 -10.91 -11.34
C HIS A 64 19.67 -11.69 -11.98
N TYR A 65 19.38 -12.90 -11.50
CA TYR A 65 18.33 -13.76 -12.06
C TYR A 65 16.98 -13.60 -11.34
N VAL A 66 17.02 -13.25 -10.05
CA VAL A 66 15.83 -13.05 -9.20
C VAL A 66 15.84 -11.63 -8.65
N ASN A 67 16.08 -10.63 -9.51
CA ASN A 67 16.03 -9.24 -9.10
C ASN A 67 14.57 -8.75 -9.11
N PRO A 68 13.91 -8.53 -7.96
CA PRO A 68 12.60 -7.87 -7.94
C PRO A 68 12.70 -6.41 -8.43
N PHE A 69 13.92 -5.88 -8.58
CA PHE A 69 14.21 -4.54 -9.06
C PHE A 69 14.17 -4.39 -10.58
N ASN A 70 14.36 -5.45 -11.36
CA ASN A 70 14.26 -5.39 -12.83
C ASN A 70 12.83 -5.00 -13.29
N LEU A 71 11.82 -5.19 -12.42
CA LEU A 71 10.48 -4.69 -12.68
C LEU A 71 10.38 -3.15 -12.68
N PHE A 72 11.25 -2.46 -11.93
CA PHE A 72 11.29 -1.00 -11.94
C PHE A 72 12.01 -0.43 -13.18
N ASN A 73 12.89 -1.21 -13.80
CA ASN A 73 13.60 -0.84 -15.03
C ASN A 73 12.87 -1.24 -16.31
N LEU A 74 11.72 -1.94 -16.22
CA LEU A 74 10.98 -2.49 -17.38
C LEU A 74 11.82 -3.45 -18.25
N ASP A 75 12.84 -4.08 -17.66
CA ASP A 75 13.68 -5.05 -18.37
C ASP A 75 13.03 -6.45 -18.28
N PHE A 76 12.27 -6.82 -19.33
CA PHE A 76 11.50 -8.07 -19.41
C PHE A 76 12.30 -9.30 -19.85
N GLU A 77 13.59 -9.36 -19.54
CA GLU A 77 14.50 -10.42 -20.01
C GLU A 77 14.23 -11.80 -19.38
N SER A 78 13.54 -11.87 -18.22
CA SER A 78 13.31 -13.12 -17.49
C SER A 78 11.84 -13.54 -17.49
N PHE A 79 11.56 -14.77 -17.94
CA PHE A 79 10.21 -15.37 -17.98
C PHE A 79 9.46 -15.26 -16.63
N SER A 80 10.18 -15.42 -15.52
CA SER A 80 9.61 -15.32 -14.16
C SER A 80 9.08 -13.92 -13.81
N ILE A 81 9.72 -12.86 -14.30
CA ILE A 81 9.30 -11.47 -14.07
C ILE A 81 8.04 -11.19 -14.87
N LEU A 82 8.04 -11.56 -16.15
CA LEU A 82 6.87 -11.41 -17.02
C LEU A 82 5.65 -12.11 -16.42
N LEU A 83 5.82 -13.35 -15.94
CA LEU A 83 4.75 -14.10 -15.28
C LEU A 83 4.23 -13.37 -14.04
N THR A 84 5.13 -12.86 -13.18
CA THR A 84 4.76 -12.12 -11.97
C THR A 84 3.97 -10.85 -12.31
N VAL A 85 4.38 -10.13 -13.34
CA VAL A 85 3.70 -8.92 -13.84
C VAL A 85 2.32 -9.26 -14.35
N ILE A 86 2.19 -10.29 -15.19
CA ILE A 86 0.90 -10.71 -15.74
C ILE A 86 -0.04 -11.11 -14.60
N ILE A 87 0.41 -11.93 -13.65
CA ILE A 87 -0.39 -12.34 -12.49
C ILE A 87 -0.79 -11.12 -11.64
N ALA A 88 0.13 -10.19 -11.40
CA ALA A 88 -0.15 -8.96 -10.66
C ALA A 88 -1.16 -8.05 -11.37
N LEU A 89 -1.07 -7.92 -12.70
CA LEU A 89 -2.01 -7.14 -13.49
C LEU A 89 -3.39 -7.80 -13.51
N LEU A 90 -3.45 -9.13 -13.75
CA LEU A 90 -4.69 -9.91 -13.67
C LEU A 90 -5.32 -9.86 -12.27
N GLY A 91 -4.52 -9.91 -11.22
CA GLY A 91 -5.00 -9.73 -9.84
C GLY A 91 -5.57 -8.33 -9.59
N SER A 92 -5.10 -7.31 -10.31
CA SER A 92 -5.52 -5.91 -10.14
C SER A 92 -6.96 -5.66 -10.56
N PHE A 93 -7.56 -6.59 -11.32
CA PHE A 93 -8.98 -6.56 -11.69
C PHE A 93 -9.90 -6.82 -10.48
N ILE A 94 -9.43 -7.54 -9.45
CA ILE A 94 -10.23 -7.94 -8.27
C ILE A 94 -9.73 -7.26 -7.00
N ILE A 95 -8.41 -7.15 -6.86
CA ILE A 95 -7.71 -6.68 -5.67
C ILE A 95 -7.08 -5.32 -5.98
N TYR A 96 -7.13 -4.40 -5.03
CA TYR A 96 -6.46 -3.12 -5.15
C TYR A 96 -4.93 -3.27 -5.01
N ARG A 97 -4.16 -3.02 -6.07
CA ARG A 97 -2.67 -3.04 -6.07
C ARG A 97 -2.07 -4.33 -5.45
N PRO A 98 -2.38 -5.52 -5.97
CA PRO A 98 -1.94 -6.80 -5.40
C PRO A 98 -0.42 -6.94 -5.32
N PHE A 99 0.32 -6.42 -6.32
CA PHE A 99 1.78 -6.47 -6.31
C PHE A 99 2.37 -5.71 -5.12
N CYS A 100 1.89 -4.50 -4.87
CA CYS A 100 2.32 -3.69 -3.73
C CYS A 100 1.97 -4.34 -2.38
N GLN A 101 0.88 -5.10 -2.32
CA GLN A 101 0.41 -5.76 -1.10
C GLN A 101 1.07 -7.12 -0.82
N PHE A 102 1.63 -7.78 -1.83
CA PHE A 102 2.16 -9.14 -1.68
C PHE A 102 3.62 -9.30 -2.05
N VAL A 103 4.08 -8.70 -3.14
CA VAL A 103 5.39 -9.02 -3.74
C VAL A 103 6.41 -7.93 -3.48
N CYS A 104 5.98 -6.66 -3.44
CA CYS A 104 6.88 -5.54 -3.38
C CYS A 104 7.56 -5.41 -1.99
N PRO A 105 8.91 -5.55 -1.91
CA PRO A 105 9.63 -5.40 -0.65
C PRO A 105 9.55 -3.95 -0.12
N PHE A 106 9.54 -2.96 -1.01
CA PHE A 106 9.31 -1.57 -0.67
C PHE A 106 7.91 -1.30 -0.11
N GLY A 107 6.94 -2.17 -0.41
CA GLY A 107 5.61 -2.10 0.19
C GLY A 107 5.69 -2.16 1.72
N PHE A 108 6.46 -3.10 2.26
CA PHE A 108 6.67 -3.24 3.72
C PHE A 108 7.41 -2.04 4.31
N VAL A 109 8.51 -1.63 3.69
CA VAL A 109 9.32 -0.48 4.15
C VAL A 109 8.49 0.80 4.11
N SER A 110 7.69 1.01 3.06
CA SER A 110 6.84 2.19 2.92
C SER A 110 5.74 2.26 3.96
N TRP A 111 5.16 1.13 4.36
CA TRP A 111 4.20 1.04 5.46
C TRP A 111 4.83 1.48 6.79
N ILE A 112 6.05 1.00 7.08
CA ILE A 112 6.82 1.44 8.25
C ILE A 112 7.13 2.93 8.16
N ALA A 113 7.63 3.40 7.01
CA ALA A 113 7.98 4.80 6.79
C ALA A 113 6.76 5.73 6.90
N GLU A 114 5.59 5.30 6.43
CA GLU A 114 4.33 6.07 6.57
C GLU A 114 3.98 6.34 8.03
N ARG A 115 4.32 5.42 8.94
CA ARG A 115 4.10 5.61 10.39
C ARG A 115 4.87 6.80 10.95
N PHE A 116 6.07 7.03 10.44
CA PHE A 116 6.94 8.15 10.81
C PHE A 116 6.73 9.39 9.93
N SER A 117 5.91 9.30 8.88
CA SER A 117 5.64 10.41 7.98
C SER A 117 4.92 11.54 8.72
N ILE A 118 5.49 12.75 8.61
CA ILE A 118 4.92 13.98 9.17
C ILE A 118 3.60 14.32 8.49
N PHE A 119 3.49 14.09 7.19
CA PHE A 119 2.27 14.35 6.42
C PHE A 119 1.51 13.04 6.20
N ARG A 120 0.22 13.01 6.56
CA ARG A 120 -0.65 11.84 6.36
C ARG A 120 -2.12 12.22 6.41
N VAL A 121 -2.98 11.33 5.94
CA VAL A 121 -4.43 11.44 6.12
C VAL A 121 -4.75 11.33 7.61
N GLN A 122 -5.44 12.33 8.14
CA GLN A 122 -5.91 12.40 9.51
C GLN A 122 -7.41 12.66 9.57
N ILE A 123 -8.04 12.20 10.65
CA ILE A 123 -9.46 12.34 10.90
C ILE A 123 -9.61 13.22 12.14
N ASP A 124 -10.33 14.33 11.99
CA ASP A 124 -10.82 15.08 13.12
C ASP A 124 -11.96 14.30 13.77
N HIS A 125 -11.67 13.71 14.92
CA HIS A 125 -12.64 12.88 15.62
C HIS A 125 -13.74 13.68 16.32
N ASP A 126 -13.55 14.98 16.52
CA ASP A 126 -14.56 15.83 17.15
C ASP A 126 -15.66 16.17 16.12
N GLN A 127 -15.29 16.27 14.85
CA GLN A 127 -16.22 16.43 13.71
C GLN A 127 -16.73 15.10 13.13
N CYS A 128 -16.07 13.97 13.43
CA CYS A 128 -16.40 12.68 12.83
C CYS A 128 -17.68 12.07 13.41
N THR A 129 -18.69 11.87 12.57
CA THR A 129 -19.96 11.21 12.95
C THR A 129 -19.93 9.68 12.87
N GLN A 130 -18.77 9.08 12.57
CA GLN A 130 -18.61 7.62 12.39
C GLN A 130 -19.57 6.96 11.38
N CYS A 131 -20.05 7.71 10.38
CA CYS A 131 -21.01 7.23 9.39
C CYS A 131 -20.52 6.07 8.48
N GLY A 132 -19.22 5.75 8.49
CA GLY A 132 -18.64 4.64 7.74
C GLY A 132 -18.44 4.88 6.23
N ALA A 133 -18.78 6.06 5.70
CA ALA A 133 -18.61 6.38 4.28
C ALA A 133 -17.16 6.21 3.80
N CYS A 134 -16.19 6.72 4.57
CA CYS A 134 -14.76 6.58 4.30
C CYS A 134 -14.26 5.12 4.43
N ILE A 135 -14.91 4.30 5.26
CA ILE A 135 -14.63 2.86 5.38
C ILE A 135 -15.06 2.14 4.11
N LYS A 136 -16.24 2.46 3.58
CA LYS A 136 -16.74 1.88 2.34
C LYS A 136 -15.90 2.28 1.12
N ALA A 137 -15.53 3.56 1.02
CA ALA A 137 -14.78 4.09 -0.13
C ALA A 137 -13.29 3.69 -0.15
N CYS A 138 -12.69 3.39 1.01
CA CYS A 138 -11.31 2.96 1.06
C CYS A 138 -11.17 1.54 0.46
N PRO A 139 -10.29 1.34 -0.54
CA PRO A 139 -10.03 0.02 -1.10
C PRO A 139 -9.25 -0.89 -0.13
N LEU A 140 -8.73 -0.32 0.97
CA LEU A 140 -7.95 -0.97 2.01
C LEU A 140 -8.66 -0.86 3.36
N GLU A 141 -8.08 -1.49 4.39
CA GLU A 141 -8.57 -1.38 5.77
C GLU A 141 -8.01 -0.14 6.51
N ALA A 142 -7.28 0.73 5.80
CA ALA A 142 -6.61 1.90 6.38
C ALA A 142 -7.58 2.90 7.02
N SER A 143 -8.72 3.17 6.40
CA SER A 143 -9.70 4.11 6.95
C SER A 143 -10.38 3.55 8.19
N LYS A 144 -10.74 2.26 8.20
CA LYS A 144 -11.27 1.58 9.40
C LYS A 144 -10.29 1.67 10.56
N GLY A 145 -9.01 1.36 10.32
CA GLY A 145 -7.97 1.49 11.34
C GLY A 145 -7.80 2.92 11.89
N ARG A 146 -7.98 3.95 11.06
CA ARG A 146 -7.90 5.35 11.48
C ARG A 146 -9.14 5.80 12.26
N VAL A 147 -10.34 5.43 11.82
CA VAL A 147 -11.60 5.71 12.55
C VAL A 147 -11.59 5.05 13.92
N ASP A 148 -11.13 3.80 14.01
CA ASP A 148 -11.00 3.03 15.25
C ASP A 148 -9.78 3.44 16.12
N ARG A 149 -9.02 4.47 15.72
CA ARG A 149 -7.78 4.91 16.37
C ARG A 149 -6.78 3.78 16.65
N LYS A 150 -6.69 2.79 15.76
CA LYS A 150 -5.71 1.70 15.88
C LYS A 150 -4.30 2.28 15.83
N LYS A 151 -3.45 1.85 16.79
CA LYS A 151 -2.01 2.20 16.82
C LYS A 151 -1.29 1.80 15.52
N ILE A 152 -1.77 0.73 14.89
CA ILE A 152 -1.19 0.12 13.70
C ILE A 152 -2.31 -0.05 12.66
N PRO A 153 -2.63 1.00 11.89
CA PRO A 153 -3.56 0.90 10.79
C PRO A 153 -2.93 0.17 9.59
N ALA A 154 -3.78 -0.30 8.69
CA ALA A 154 -3.34 -0.85 7.40
C ALA A 154 -2.74 0.23 6.48
N ASP A 155 -2.13 -0.21 5.38
CA ASP A 155 -1.48 0.66 4.38
C ASP A 155 -2.41 1.75 3.82
N CYS A 156 -1.92 2.99 3.73
CA CYS A 156 -2.61 4.06 3.02
C CYS A 156 -1.75 4.64 1.90
N PHE A 157 -2.15 4.36 0.66
CA PHE A 157 -1.50 4.91 -0.53
C PHE A 157 -1.86 6.38 -0.81
N SER A 158 -2.61 7.04 0.08
CA SER A 158 -2.99 8.47 -0.05
C SER A 158 -3.72 8.77 -1.37
N CYS A 159 -4.68 7.91 -1.75
CA CYS A 159 -5.49 8.03 -2.97
C CYS A 159 -6.65 9.04 -2.87
N ALA A 160 -6.76 9.79 -1.76
CA ALA A 160 -7.77 10.82 -1.48
C ALA A 160 -9.27 10.39 -1.53
N ARG A 161 -9.62 9.15 -1.87
CA ARG A 161 -11.02 8.69 -1.95
C ARG A 161 -11.82 8.92 -0.66
N CYS A 162 -11.17 8.82 0.50
CA CYS A 162 -11.82 9.05 1.79
C CYS A 162 -12.16 10.52 2.05
N LEU A 163 -11.38 11.46 1.51
CA LEU A 163 -11.66 12.90 1.62
C LEU A 163 -12.93 13.23 0.82
N ASN A 164 -13.03 12.71 -0.41
CA ASN A 164 -14.14 13.03 -1.34
C ASN A 164 -15.51 12.47 -0.94
N VAL A 165 -15.59 11.55 0.03
CA VAL A 165 -16.86 10.92 0.45
C VAL A 165 -17.29 11.32 1.86
N CYS A 166 -16.51 12.16 2.54
CA CYS A 166 -16.84 12.58 3.89
C CYS A 166 -17.97 13.61 3.83
N PRO A 167 -19.14 13.38 4.47
CA PRO A 167 -20.26 14.32 4.41
C PRO A 167 -20.07 15.56 5.30
N VAL A 168 -19.09 15.52 6.21
CA VAL A 168 -18.83 16.56 7.22
C VAL A 168 -17.40 17.11 7.14
N ASP A 169 -16.68 16.80 6.06
CA ASP A 169 -15.29 17.23 5.81
C ASP A 169 -14.31 17.02 6.98
N ALA A 170 -14.56 16.00 7.81
CA ALA A 170 -13.74 15.67 8.98
C ALA A 170 -12.38 15.01 8.62
N ILE A 171 -12.08 14.80 7.33
CA ILE A 171 -10.87 14.10 6.89
C ILE A 171 -9.97 15.06 6.12
N GLN A 172 -8.72 15.20 6.57
CA GLN A 172 -7.76 16.13 5.95
C GLN A 172 -6.40 15.46 5.71
N TYR A 173 -5.71 15.92 4.68
CA TYR A 173 -4.33 15.56 4.43
C TYR A 173 -3.41 16.65 4.97
N THR A 174 -2.86 16.44 6.17
CA THR A 174 -2.15 17.49 6.90
C THR A 174 -1.03 16.92 7.76
N SER A 175 -0.18 17.81 8.29
CA SER A 175 0.90 17.40 9.19
C SER A 175 0.35 16.90 10.52
N VAL A 176 1.00 15.91 11.15
CA VAL A 176 0.62 15.37 12.47
C VAL A 176 0.52 16.45 13.55
N PHE A 177 1.26 17.55 13.36
CA PHE A 177 1.29 18.66 14.29
C PHE A 177 0.09 19.62 14.13
N LYS A 178 -0.47 19.78 12.92
CA LYS A 178 -1.47 20.83 12.65
C LYS A 178 -2.83 20.58 13.32
N ILE A 179 -3.26 19.33 13.45
CA ILE A 179 -4.52 18.96 14.13
C ILE A 179 -4.43 19.13 15.65
N GLY A 180 -3.22 19.13 16.22
CA GLY A 180 -3.00 19.49 17.62
C GLY A 180 -3.11 21.00 17.89
N VAL A 181 -2.94 21.84 16.87
CA VAL A 181 -2.93 23.31 17.02
C VAL A 181 -4.35 23.89 16.92
N THR A 182 -5.24 23.32 16.11
CA THR A 182 -6.65 23.72 16.08
C THR A 182 -7.39 23.46 17.40
N LYS A 183 -6.90 22.53 18.23
CA LYS A 183 -7.44 22.31 19.60
C LYS A 183 -7.04 23.37 20.63
N ARG A 184 -6.18 24.34 20.29
CA ARG A 184 -5.64 25.32 21.27
C ARG A 184 -6.22 26.73 21.12
N PHE A 185 -7.12 26.96 20.15
CA PHE A 185 -7.64 28.30 19.83
C PHE A 185 -9.18 28.37 19.67
N THR A 186 -9.91 27.43 20.26
CA THR A 186 -11.35 27.52 20.48
C THR A 186 -11.66 27.15 21.91
#